data_AF-A0A4P6ETI1-F1
#
_entry.id   AF-A0A4P6ETI1-F1
#
_cell.length_a   1.000
_cell.length_b   1.000
_cell.length_c   1.000
_cell.angle_alpha   90.00
_cell.angle_beta   90.00
_cell.angle_gamma   90.00
#
_symmetry.space_group_name_H-M   'P 1'
#
loop_
_entity.id
_entity.type
_entity.pdbx_description
1 polymer ?
#
loop_
_entity_poly.entity_id
_entity_poly.type
_entity_poly.pdbx_seq_one_letter_code
_entity_poly.pdbx_strand_id
1 'polypeptide(L)'
;MTDHQHENEETIISEEELNQAVQLFNQAYPYFIEEIDRVEAERGKLNDFQLMIAVSHAKQKLEIISWNCRKTVNAIFQTFVEIYRRTSKEEAEDWAEETFGTSRIRFVPESDAGQIAPEGVNPRIHELKLQIQAKEAELLLLYQELVQLQEQEQASQREE
;
A
#
# COMPACT_ATOMS: atom_id res chain seq x y z
N MET A 1 -9.41 7.64 -46.63
CA MET A 1 -8.34 8.19 -45.78
C MET A 1 -8.87 8.20 -44.38
N THR A 2 -8.43 7.22 -43.60
CA THR A 2 -8.72 7.04 -42.17
C THR A 2 -7.91 8.08 -41.41
N ASP A 3 -8.59 9.03 -40.78
CA ASP A 3 -7.98 9.81 -39.71
C ASP A 3 -8.59 9.33 -38.40
N HIS A 4 -7.70 8.76 -37.59
CA HIS A 4 -8.01 8.12 -36.33
C HIS A 4 -8.46 9.15 -35.30
N GLN A 5 -9.63 8.91 -34.72
CA GLN A 5 -9.97 9.37 -33.39
C GLN A 5 -8.78 9.08 -32.46
N HIS A 6 -8.17 10.12 -31.91
CA HIS A 6 -7.59 10.05 -30.57
C HIS A 6 -8.51 10.89 -29.71
N GLU A 7 -9.60 10.24 -29.28
CA GLU A 7 -10.34 10.70 -28.12
C GLU A 7 -9.34 10.77 -26.96
N ASN A 8 -9.12 11.98 -26.44
CA ASN A 8 -8.57 12.14 -25.11
C ASN A 8 -9.55 11.45 -24.17
N GLU A 9 -9.31 10.17 -23.89
CA GLU A 9 -9.86 9.51 -22.72
C GLU A 9 -9.26 10.23 -21.50
N GLU A 10 -9.89 11.34 -21.12
CA GLU A 10 -9.88 11.82 -19.75
C GLU A 10 -10.38 10.63 -18.91
N THR A 11 -9.44 9.84 -18.42
CA THR A 11 -9.72 8.73 -17.52
C THR A 11 -10.32 9.32 -16.26
N ILE A 12 -11.65 9.41 -16.22
CA ILE A 12 -12.43 9.76 -15.04
C ILE A 12 -12.21 8.62 -14.06
N ILE A 13 -11.27 8.82 -13.14
CA ILE A 13 -11.06 7.89 -12.03
C ILE A 13 -12.21 8.07 -11.04
N SER A 14 -12.80 6.96 -10.58
CA SER A 14 -13.79 7.04 -9.52
C SER A 14 -13.13 7.39 -8.18
N GLU A 15 -13.91 7.94 -7.24
CA GLU A 15 -13.43 8.20 -5.88
C GLU A 15 -12.93 6.90 -5.20
N GLU A 16 -13.58 5.78 -5.48
CA GLU A 16 -13.18 4.46 -4.98
C GLU A 16 -11.82 4.01 -5.55
N GLU A 17 -11.61 4.15 -6.86
CA GLU A 17 -10.33 3.83 -7.51
C GLU A 17 -9.21 4.77 -7.04
N LEU A 18 -9.52 6.04 -6.79
CA LEU A 18 -8.56 6.98 -6.21
C LEU A 18 -8.15 6.56 -4.79
N ASN A 19 -9.13 6.23 -3.95
CA ASN A 19 -8.88 5.74 -2.59
C ASN A 19 -8.04 4.44 -2.58
N GLN A 20 -8.32 3.52 -3.50
CA GLN A 20 -7.52 2.30 -3.68
C GLN A 20 -6.08 2.61 -4.13
N ALA A 21 -5.91 3.55 -5.07
CA ALA A 21 -4.58 3.97 -5.52
C ALA A 21 -3.77 4.60 -4.37
N VAL A 22 -4.41 5.40 -3.51
CA VAL A 22 -3.78 5.95 -2.31
C VAL A 22 -3.40 4.85 -1.33
N GLN A 23 -4.27 3.87 -1.09
CA GLN A 23 -3.93 2.72 -0.22
C GLN A 23 -2.74 1.92 -0.76
N LEU A 24 -2.71 1.65 -2.06
CA LEU A 24 -1.60 0.96 -2.72
C LEU A 24 -0.29 1.76 -2.63
N PHE A 25 -0.36 3.09 -2.82
CA PHE A 25 0.79 3.96 -2.61
C PHE A 25 1.28 3.87 -1.16
N ASN A 26 0.39 3.98 -0.17
CA ASN A 26 0.74 3.91 1.25
C ASN A 26 1.35 2.55 1.64
N GLN A 27 0.96 1.46 0.98
CA GLN A 27 1.58 0.14 1.17
C GLN A 27 2.99 0.05 0.60
N ALA A 28 3.24 0.66 -0.56
CA ALA A 28 4.55 0.64 -1.21
C ALA A 28 5.52 1.69 -0.64
N TYR A 29 5.00 2.78 -0.07
CA TYR A 29 5.76 3.93 0.38
C TYR A 29 6.88 3.60 1.38
N PRO A 30 6.68 2.78 2.43
CA PRO A 30 7.75 2.43 3.37
C PRO A 30 8.94 1.74 2.69
N TYR A 31 8.67 0.80 1.79
CA TYR A 31 9.73 0.10 1.04
C TYR A 31 10.48 1.04 0.11
N PHE A 32 9.78 2.01 -0.48
CA PHE A 32 10.38 3.02 -1.35
C PHE A 32 11.32 3.94 -0.57
N ILE A 33 10.88 4.45 0.59
CA ILE A 33 11.71 5.31 1.44
C ILE A 33 12.90 4.54 2.03
N GLU A 34 12.73 3.29 2.47
CA GLU A 34 13.84 2.45 2.93
C GLU A 34 14.90 2.23 1.85
N GLU A 35 14.48 2.05 0.60
CA GLU A 35 15.40 1.92 -0.54
C GLU A 35 16.16 3.22 -0.80
N ILE A 36 15.48 4.37 -0.73
CA ILE A 36 16.11 5.69 -0.83
C ILE A 36 17.14 5.86 0.29
N ASP A 37 16.76 5.58 1.54
CA ASP A 37 17.64 5.71 2.72
C ASP A 37 18.88 4.83 2.59
N ARG A 38 18.71 3.57 2.16
CA ARG A 38 19.83 2.63 1.98
C ARG A 38 20.82 3.16 0.95
N VAL A 39 20.33 3.64 -0.19
CA VAL A 39 21.21 4.13 -1.26
C VAL A 39 21.84 5.48 -0.90
N GLU A 40 21.11 6.38 -0.24
CA GLU A 40 21.66 7.64 0.26
C GLU A 40 22.77 7.43 1.29
N ALA A 41 22.59 6.47 2.21
CA ALA A 41 23.61 6.12 3.19
C ALA A 41 24.90 5.56 2.57
N GLU A 42 24.79 4.81 1.47
CA GLU A 42 25.95 4.21 0.79
C GLU A 42 26.64 5.14 -0.21
N ARG A 43 25.87 5.97 -0.93
CA ARG A 43 26.34 6.68 -2.14
C ARG A 43 25.92 8.14 -2.24
N GLY A 44 25.10 8.63 -1.32
CA GLY A 44 24.48 9.95 -1.41
C GLY A 44 23.25 9.99 -2.34
N LYS A 45 22.83 11.20 -2.71
CA LYS A 45 21.55 11.46 -3.43
C LYS A 45 21.36 10.53 -4.64
N LEU A 46 20.18 9.92 -4.76
CA LEU A 46 19.89 8.99 -5.85
C LEU A 46 19.78 9.71 -7.19
N ASN A 47 20.26 9.05 -8.24
CA ASN A 47 20.04 9.48 -9.63
C ASN A 47 18.71 8.94 -10.20
N ASP A 48 18.30 9.46 -11.36
CA ASP A 48 17.02 9.12 -12.02
C ASP A 48 16.82 7.61 -12.22
N PHE A 49 17.89 6.89 -12.57
CA PHE A 49 17.82 5.45 -12.80
C PHE A 49 17.61 4.69 -11.47
N GLN A 50 18.29 5.12 -10.41
CA GLN A 50 18.13 4.52 -9.07
C GLN A 50 16.74 4.80 -8.49
N LEU A 51 16.19 6.01 -8.68
CA LEU A 51 14.83 6.34 -8.28
C LEU A 51 13.80 5.49 -9.03
N MET A 52 13.98 5.31 -10.34
CA MET A 52 13.10 4.45 -11.14
C MET A 52 13.13 2.98 -10.66
N ILE A 53 14.32 2.46 -10.33
CA ILE A 53 14.46 1.11 -9.76
C ILE A 53 13.79 1.02 -8.40
N ALA A 54 13.98 2.02 -7.52
CA ALA A 54 13.36 2.05 -6.20
C ALA A 54 11.83 2.02 -6.30
N VAL A 55 11.24 2.83 -7.20
CA VAL A 55 9.80 2.79 -7.49
C VAL A 55 9.37 1.42 -8.02
N SER A 56 10.16 0.81 -8.90
CA SER A 56 9.88 -0.52 -9.46
C SER A 56 9.82 -1.59 -8.37
N HIS A 57 10.83 -1.62 -7.48
CA HIS A 57 10.90 -2.55 -6.36
C HIS A 57 9.78 -2.34 -5.35
N ALA A 58 9.49 -1.09 -4.97
CA ALA A 58 8.40 -0.77 -4.06
C ALA A 58 7.05 -1.28 -4.56
N LYS A 59 6.86 -1.26 -5.88
CA LYS A 59 5.63 -1.74 -6.53
C LYS A 59 5.58 -3.24 -6.79
N GLN A 60 6.69 -3.98 -6.75
CA GLN A 60 6.71 -5.42 -7.02
C GLN A 60 5.84 -6.23 -6.04
N LYS A 61 5.62 -5.69 -4.84
CA LYS A 61 4.79 -6.32 -3.80
C LYS A 61 3.32 -5.90 -3.86
N LEU A 62 2.95 -5.01 -4.79
CA LEU A 62 1.57 -4.55 -4.94
C LEU A 62 0.82 -5.43 -5.93
N GLU A 63 -0.30 -6.01 -5.47
CA GLU A 63 -1.32 -6.54 -6.37
C GLU A 63 -2.17 -5.37 -6.89
N ILE A 64 -1.80 -4.83 -8.06
CA ILE A 64 -2.53 -3.70 -8.64
C ILE A 64 -3.77 -4.21 -9.38
N ILE A 65 -4.94 -3.82 -8.88
CA ILE A 65 -6.24 -4.39 -9.24
C ILE A 65 -6.80 -3.82 -10.56
N SER A 66 -6.56 -2.53 -10.86
CA SER A 66 -7.07 -1.87 -12.08
C SER A 66 -6.02 -1.05 -12.83
N TRP A 67 -6.26 -0.85 -14.14
CA TRP A 67 -5.41 -0.01 -15.00
C TRP A 67 -5.36 1.45 -14.53
N ASN A 68 -6.51 2.00 -14.11
CA ASN A 68 -6.59 3.35 -13.57
C ASN A 68 -5.82 3.47 -12.25
N CYS A 69 -5.95 2.49 -11.35
CA CYS A 69 -5.15 2.44 -10.13
C CYS A 69 -3.64 2.42 -10.44
N ARG A 70 -3.22 1.64 -11.44
CA ARG A 70 -1.82 1.60 -11.89
C ARG A 70 -1.33 2.96 -12.38
N LYS A 71 -2.14 3.64 -13.18
CA LYS A 71 -1.83 4.97 -13.74
C LYS A 71 -1.72 6.02 -12.63
N THR A 72 -2.64 5.99 -11.67
CA THR A 72 -2.66 6.93 -10.54
C THR A 72 -1.50 6.69 -9.58
N VAL A 73 -1.20 5.44 -9.19
CA VAL A 73 -0.03 5.11 -8.37
C VAL A 73 1.27 5.56 -9.05
N ASN A 74 1.39 5.36 -10.37
CA ASN A 74 2.54 5.85 -11.13
C ASN A 74 2.65 7.37 -11.08
N ALA A 75 1.54 8.09 -11.27
CA ALA A 75 1.53 9.55 -11.22
C ALA A 75 1.95 10.06 -9.83
N ILE A 76 1.49 9.42 -8.75
CA ILE A 76 1.90 9.76 -7.38
C ILE A 76 3.42 9.60 -7.21
N PHE A 77 3.99 8.45 -7.61
CA PHE A 77 5.44 8.23 -7.54
C PHE A 77 6.24 9.20 -8.43
N GLN A 78 5.72 9.56 -9.60
CA GLN A 78 6.35 10.55 -10.47
C GLN A 78 6.42 11.92 -9.81
N THR A 79 5.31 12.40 -9.22
CA THR A 79 5.29 13.66 -8.48
C THR A 79 6.27 13.64 -7.31
N PHE A 80 6.33 12.54 -6.55
CA PHE A 80 7.31 12.39 -5.48
C PHE A 80 8.75 12.56 -6.00
N VAL A 81 9.09 11.83 -7.07
CA VAL A 81 10.42 11.86 -7.68
C VAL A 81 10.76 13.26 -8.18
N GLU A 82 9.79 13.97 -8.77
CA GLU A 82 9.98 15.35 -9.22
C GLU A 82 10.28 16.30 -8.06
N ILE A 83 9.58 16.18 -6.94
CA ILE A 83 9.84 16.99 -5.74
C ILE A 83 11.23 16.66 -5.18
N TYR A 84 11.53 15.37 -4.96
CA TYR A 84 12.83 14.90 -4.49
C TYR A 84 14.01 15.44 -5.32
N ARG A 85 13.84 15.46 -6.64
CA ARG A 85 14.85 15.98 -7.56
C ARG A 85 15.08 17.47 -7.38
N ARG A 86 13.99 18.24 -7.36
CA ARG A 86 14.03 19.71 -7.36
C ARG A 86 14.48 20.29 -6.04
N THR A 87 14.13 19.63 -4.95
CA THR A 87 14.38 20.13 -3.60
C THR A 87 15.15 19.09 -2.79
N SER A 88 14.51 18.41 -1.85
CA SER A 88 15.10 17.43 -0.96
C SER A 88 14.18 16.23 -0.75
N LYS A 89 14.74 15.20 -0.10
CA LYS A 89 13.95 14.06 0.37
C LYS A 89 12.91 14.48 1.39
N GLU A 90 13.28 15.33 2.33
CA GLU A 90 12.40 15.81 3.40
C GLU A 90 11.17 16.50 2.81
N GLU A 91 11.33 17.42 1.84
CA GLU A 91 10.18 18.07 1.22
C GLU A 91 9.29 17.11 0.40
N ALA A 92 9.88 16.06 -0.19
CA ALA A 92 9.10 15.03 -0.88
C ALA A 92 8.35 14.13 0.10
N GLU A 93 8.96 13.80 1.24
CA GLU A 93 8.33 13.07 2.35
C GLU A 93 7.19 13.91 2.96
N ASP A 94 7.42 15.21 3.22
CA ASP A 94 6.42 16.14 3.74
C ASP A 94 5.22 16.25 2.80
N TRP A 95 5.45 16.41 1.49
CA TRP A 95 4.37 16.42 0.50
C TRP A 95 3.56 15.12 0.51
N ALA A 96 4.22 13.97 0.62
CA ALA A 96 3.54 12.67 0.65
C ALA A 96 2.74 12.48 1.95
N GLU A 97 3.24 12.98 3.07
CA GLU A 97 2.55 12.98 4.36
C GLU A 97 1.33 13.92 4.33
N GLU A 98 1.49 15.17 3.88
CA GLU A 98 0.41 16.14 3.78
C GLU A 98 -0.69 15.71 2.79
N THR A 99 -0.32 15.10 1.66
CA THR A 99 -1.27 14.75 0.59
C THR A 99 -1.99 13.43 0.84
N PHE A 100 -1.29 12.44 1.41
CA PHE A 100 -1.80 11.06 1.50
C PHE A 100 -1.81 10.49 2.92
N GLY A 101 -1.34 11.24 3.92
CA GLY A 101 -1.18 10.77 5.29
C GLY A 101 -0.13 9.66 5.42
N THR A 102 0.85 9.62 4.51
CA THR A 102 1.92 8.63 4.56
C THR A 102 2.96 9.00 5.61
N SER A 103 2.72 8.61 6.85
CA SER A 103 3.79 8.66 7.85
C SER A 103 4.78 7.53 7.61
N ARG A 104 6.06 7.83 7.85
CA ARG A 104 7.18 6.87 7.91
C ARG A 104 7.04 5.97 9.13
N ILE A 105 5.90 5.31 9.29
CA ILE A 105 5.74 4.22 10.25
C ILE A 105 6.65 3.12 9.72
N ARG A 106 7.90 3.11 10.17
CA ARG A 106 8.74 1.93 10.15
C ARG A 106 7.82 0.79 10.55
N PHE A 107 7.64 -0.19 9.66
CA PHE A 107 7.36 -1.54 10.11
C PHE A 107 8.59 -1.97 10.91
N VAL A 108 8.70 -1.50 12.16
CA VAL A 108 9.58 -2.11 13.15
C VAL A 108 8.96 -3.48 13.33
N PRO A 109 9.64 -4.59 12.98
CA PRO A 109 9.17 -5.90 13.37
C PRO A 109 9.12 -5.87 14.90
N GLU A 110 7.90 -5.98 15.43
CA GLU A 110 7.54 -6.14 16.84
C GLU A 110 8.72 -6.03 17.80
N SER A 111 9.04 -4.81 18.22
CA SER A 111 9.83 -4.62 19.42
C SER A 111 9.13 -3.59 20.28
N ASP A 112 8.69 -4.07 21.44
CA ASP A 112 8.14 -3.32 22.55
C ASP A 112 8.78 -1.94 22.69
N ALA A 113 8.00 -0.89 22.41
CA ALA A 113 7.86 0.31 23.25
C ALA A 113 7.40 1.51 22.42
N GLY A 114 6.38 2.19 22.93
CA GLY A 114 6.23 3.63 22.71
C GLY A 114 5.17 4.02 21.70
N GLN A 115 3.96 4.21 22.21
CA GLN A 115 2.89 5.01 21.64
C GLN A 115 3.42 6.30 20.99
N ILE A 116 3.27 6.42 19.67
CA ILE A 116 2.97 7.70 19.03
C ILE A 116 1.85 7.41 18.05
N ALA A 117 0.62 7.69 18.49
CA ALA A 117 -0.54 7.69 17.61
C ALA A 117 -0.36 8.83 16.59
N PRO A 118 -0.47 8.58 15.28
CA PRO A 118 -0.50 9.64 14.29
C PRO A 118 -1.80 10.45 14.46
N GLU A 119 -1.65 11.71 14.84
CA GLU A 119 -2.68 12.73 14.79
C GLU A 119 -3.22 12.82 13.35
N GLY A 120 -4.41 12.26 13.13
CA GLY A 120 -5.10 12.30 11.84
C GLY A 120 -5.96 11.07 11.57
N VAL A 121 -5.67 9.93 12.19
CA VAL A 121 -6.55 8.76 12.15
C VAL A 121 -7.46 8.81 13.37
N ASN A 122 -8.77 8.93 13.17
CA ASN A 122 -9.73 8.79 14.26
C ASN A 122 -9.38 7.51 15.05
N PRO A 123 -8.97 7.59 16.32
CA PRO A 123 -8.43 6.46 17.06
C PRO A 123 -9.45 5.31 17.13
N ARG A 124 -10.74 5.65 17.03
CA ARG A 124 -11.83 4.67 16.94
C ARG A 124 -11.82 3.86 15.65
N ILE A 125 -11.43 4.44 14.52
CA ILE A 125 -11.33 3.72 13.24
C ILE A 125 -10.17 2.74 13.28
N HIS A 126 -9.02 3.14 13.84
CA HIS A 126 -7.89 2.24 14.01
C HIS A 126 -8.22 1.08 14.94
N GLU A 127 -8.83 1.39 16.09
CA GLU A 127 -9.31 0.38 17.04
C GLU A 127 -10.30 -0.60 16.37
N LEU A 128 -11.25 -0.09 15.59
CA LEU A 128 -12.21 -0.92 14.85
C LEU A 128 -11.53 -1.81 13.80
N LYS A 129 -10.51 -1.32 13.10
CA LYS A 129 -9.74 -2.12 12.14
C LYS A 129 -9.03 -3.30 12.83
N LEU A 130 -8.39 -3.05 13.97
CA LEU A 130 -7.76 -4.11 14.76
C LEU A 130 -8.79 -5.13 15.27
N GLN A 131 -9.95 -4.66 15.72
CA GLN A 131 -11.05 -5.54 16.13
C GLN A 131 -11.58 -6.39 14.97
N ILE A 132 -11.73 -5.81 13.78
CA ILE A 132 -12.16 -6.52 12.57
C ILE A 132 -11.16 -7.63 12.23
N GLN A 133 -9.86 -7.33 12.18
CA GLN A 133 -8.83 -8.32 11.88
C GLN A 133 -8.81 -9.47 12.90
N ALA A 134 -8.94 -9.16 14.19
CA ALA A 134 -9.03 -10.18 15.22
C ALA A 134 -10.28 -11.07 15.05
N LYS A 135 -11.41 -10.48 14.65
CA LYS A 135 -12.65 -11.22 14.39
C LYS A 135 -12.60 -12.03 13.10
N GLU A 136 -11.93 -11.56 12.06
CA GLU A 136 -11.70 -12.32 10.84
C GLU A 136 -10.81 -13.54 11.10
N ALA A 137 -9.76 -13.39 11.92
CA ALA A 137 -8.92 -14.51 12.34
C ALA A 137 -9.71 -15.55 13.17
N GLU A 138 -10.54 -15.09 14.11
CA GLU A 138 -11.44 -15.96 14.89
C GLU A 138 -12.42 -16.70 13.96
N LEU A 139 -12.99 -16.00 12.98
CA LEU A 139 -13.92 -16.59 12.01
C LEU A 139 -13.24 -17.65 11.13
N LEU A 140 -11.99 -17.43 10.72
CA LEU A 140 -11.22 -18.43 9.96
C LEU A 140 -10.98 -19.71 10.75
N LEU A 141 -10.69 -19.60 12.05
CA LEU A 141 -10.54 -20.77 12.93
C LEU A 141 -11.86 -21.53 13.05
N LEU A 142 -12.97 -20.83 13.22
CA LEU A 142 -14.31 -21.45 13.26
C LEU A 142 -14.65 -22.16 11.95
N TYR A 143 -14.30 -21.58 10.79
CA TYR A 143 -14.49 -22.24 9.50
C TYR A 143 -13.65 -23.53 9.39
N GLN A 144 -12.41 -23.52 9.87
CA GLN A 144 -11.57 -24.72 9.88
C GLN A 144 -12.17 -25.82 10.75
N GLU A 145 -12.64 -25.48 11.95
CA GLU A 145 -13.30 -26.42 12.85
C GLU A 145 -14.59 -26.98 12.25
N LEU A 146 -15.42 -26.12 11.64
CA LEU A 146 -16.65 -26.54 10.98
C LEU A 146 -16.38 -27.57 9.88
N VAL A 147 -15.38 -27.32 9.03
CA VAL A 147 -15.00 -28.25 7.95
C VAL A 147 -14.55 -29.59 8.53
N GLN A 148 -13.73 -29.58 9.59
CA GLN A 148 -13.28 -30.82 10.24
C GLN A 148 -14.46 -31.63 10.81
N LEU A 149 -15.41 -30.96 11.46
CA LEU A 149 -16.59 -31.63 12.02
C LEU A 149 -17.50 -32.18 10.92
N GLN A 150 -17.68 -31.45 9.81
CA GLN A 150 -18.45 -31.92 8.65
C GLN A 150 -17.79 -33.14 7.99
N GLU A 151 -16.47 -33.18 7.90
CA GLU A 151 -15.73 -34.33 7.39
C GLU A 151 -15.90 -35.56 8.30
N GLN A 152 -15.86 -35.38 9.63
CA GLN A 152 -16.10 -36.44 10.60
C GLN A 152 -17.53 -36.98 10.56
N GLU A 153 -18.52 -36.10 10.43
CA GLU A 153 -19.92 -36.47 10.29
C GLU A 153 -20.15 -37.26 9.00
N GLN A 154 -19.59 -36.82 7.87
CA GLN A 154 -19.68 -37.53 6.60
C GLN A 154 -18.96 -38.89 6.62
N ALA A 155 -17.82 -38.99 7.31
CA ALA A 155 -17.11 -40.25 7.48
C ALA A 155 -17.92 -41.24 8.32
N SER A 156 -18.52 -40.78 9.42
CA SER A 156 -19.36 -41.61 10.30
C SER A 156 -20.61 -42.12 9.59
N GLN A 157 -21.23 -41.30 8.72
CA GLN A 157 -22.39 -41.69 7.91
C GLN A 157 -22.07 -42.69 6.78
N ARG A 158 -20.79 -42.91 6.44
CA ARG A 158 -20.38 -43.89 5.42
C ARG A 158 -20.02 -45.26 6.01
N GLU A 159 -19.83 -45.33 7.32
CA GLU A 159 -19.46 -46.57 8.02
C GLU A 159 -20.67 -47.32 8.61
N GLU A 160 -21.88 -46.72 8.54
CA GLU A 160 -23.19 -47.36 8.78
C GLU A 160 -23.84 -47.88 7.48
#